data_AF-M6Q7S8-F1
#
_entry.id   AF-M6Q7S8-F1
#
_cell.length_a   1.000
_cell.length_b   1.000
_cell.length_c   1.000
_cell.angle_alpha   90.00
_cell.angle_beta   90.00
_cell.angle_gamma   90.00
#
_symmetry.space_group_name_H-M   'P 1'
#
loop_
_entity.id
_entity.type
_entity.pdbx_description
1 polymer ?
#
loop_
_entity_poly.entity_id
_entity_poly.type
_entity_poly.pdbx_seq_one_letter_code
_entity_poly.pdbx_strand_id
1 'polypeptide(L)'
;MVRNAKSDTKKRNAEYLILGSKYRDRLLSNIKISETDKVFIYDYSTDYLVSFTVKNLNAVACLNVHASSKDWPYRQGDYQIGFAIDKKLLKGFRDKYFSNTLVYIGKQNPFNKGKMKRILWKKIDLKEFPNIKMKPEHVSIFKGYTFGQTYQFESEGLKYHVQDILKSNEVKCRRLLAIKSKTKDLVF
;
A
#
# COMPACT_ATOMS: atom_id res chain seq x y z
N MET A 1 -23.86 -33.23 -16.74
CA MET A 1 -24.15 -32.09 -15.83
C MET A 1 -24.24 -30.82 -16.68
N VAL A 2 -25.45 -30.38 -17.02
CA VAL A 2 -25.66 -29.24 -17.93
C VAL A 2 -25.39 -27.94 -17.16
N ARG A 3 -24.31 -27.23 -17.50
CA ARG A 3 -24.03 -25.89 -16.96
C ARG A 3 -25.11 -24.93 -17.48
N ASN A 4 -25.80 -24.25 -16.58
CA ASN A 4 -26.88 -23.33 -16.95
C ASN A 4 -26.28 -21.97 -17.36
N ALA A 5 -26.15 -21.74 -18.68
CA ALA A 5 -25.48 -20.57 -19.26
C ALA A 5 -26.01 -19.22 -18.76
N LYS A 6 -27.29 -19.14 -18.37
CA LYS A 6 -27.89 -17.92 -17.78
C LYS A 6 -27.36 -17.62 -16.38
N SER A 7 -27.08 -18.65 -15.58
CA SER A 7 -26.49 -18.52 -14.25
C SER A 7 -25.02 -18.08 -14.32
N ASP A 8 -24.27 -18.67 -15.26
CA ASP A 8 -22.86 -18.35 -15.48
C ASP A 8 -22.67 -16.90 -15.97
N THR A 9 -23.60 -16.39 -16.77
CA THR A 9 -23.59 -14.99 -17.23
C THR A 9 -23.88 -14.01 -16.09
N LYS A 10 -24.88 -14.30 -15.25
CA LYS A 10 -25.20 -13.46 -14.07
C LYS A 10 -24.03 -13.37 -13.10
N LYS A 11 -23.38 -14.51 -12.85
CA LYS A 11 -22.20 -14.59 -11.99
C LYS A 11 -21.05 -13.74 -12.52
N ARG A 12 -20.71 -13.84 -13.81
CA ARG A 12 -19.66 -13.01 -14.43
C ARG A 12 -19.98 -11.52 -14.36
N ASN A 13 -21.23 -11.15 -14.63
CA ASN A 13 -21.65 -9.75 -14.55
C ASN A 13 -21.59 -9.19 -13.12
N ALA A 14 -21.62 -10.04 -12.10
CA ALA A 14 -21.46 -9.64 -10.72
C ALA A 14 -20.00 -9.49 -10.28
N GLU A 15 -19.01 -9.94 -11.06
CA GLU A 15 -17.60 -9.77 -10.71
C GLU A 15 -17.13 -8.32 -10.86
N TYR A 16 -17.83 -7.55 -11.70
CA TYR A 16 -17.55 -6.16 -11.99
C TYR A 16 -18.85 -5.39 -12.30
N LEU A 17 -19.17 -4.43 -11.44
CA LEU A 17 -20.40 -3.64 -11.51
C LEU A 17 -20.08 -2.18 -11.75
N ILE A 18 -20.66 -1.58 -12.79
CA ILE A 18 -20.68 -0.13 -12.96
C ILE A 18 -21.79 0.44 -12.06
N LEU A 19 -21.41 1.34 -11.17
CA LEU A 19 -22.31 1.94 -10.20
C LEU A 19 -23.05 3.13 -10.83
N GLY A 20 -24.37 3.04 -10.88
CA GLY A 20 -25.23 4.14 -11.31
C GLY A 20 -25.21 5.34 -10.35
N SER A 21 -25.85 6.44 -10.75
CA SER A 21 -25.83 7.75 -10.05
C SER A 21 -26.08 7.64 -8.54
N LYS A 22 -27.14 6.95 -8.11
CA LYS A 22 -27.47 6.76 -6.68
C LYS A 22 -26.31 6.20 -5.85
N TYR A 23 -25.59 5.20 -6.37
CA TYR A 23 -24.48 4.58 -5.66
C TYR A 23 -23.19 5.40 -5.78
N ARG A 24 -23.02 6.12 -6.90
CA ARG A 24 -21.94 7.09 -7.07
C ARG A 24 -22.07 8.23 -6.06
N ASP A 25 -23.24 8.85 -5.92
CA ASP A 25 -23.49 9.92 -4.95
C ASP A 25 -23.23 9.44 -3.52
N ARG A 26 -23.61 8.19 -3.22
CA ARG A 26 -23.31 7.55 -1.94
C ARG A 26 -21.80 7.34 -1.72
N LEU A 27 -21.06 6.95 -2.75
CA LEU A 27 -19.60 6.81 -2.68
C LEU A 27 -18.96 8.17 -2.38
N LEU A 28 -19.27 9.18 -3.20
CA LEU A 28 -18.68 10.52 -3.09
C LEU A 28 -18.94 11.16 -1.73
N SER A 29 -20.19 11.08 -1.24
CA SER A 29 -20.58 11.66 0.05
C SER A 29 -19.91 10.98 1.25
N ASN A 30 -19.83 9.65 1.27
CA ASN A 30 -19.21 8.92 2.39
C ASN A 30 -17.70 9.11 2.50
N ILE A 31 -17.00 9.21 1.35
CA ILE A 31 -15.55 9.45 1.35
C ILE A 31 -15.19 10.93 1.22
N LYS A 32 -16.20 11.82 1.25
CA LYS A 32 -16.08 13.29 1.28
C LYS A 32 -15.27 13.85 0.10
N ILE A 33 -15.52 13.36 -1.11
CA ILE A 33 -14.93 13.88 -2.34
C ILE A 33 -16.02 14.45 -3.26
N SER A 34 -15.59 15.26 -4.24
CA SER A 34 -16.47 15.88 -5.23
C SER A 34 -16.21 15.37 -6.64
N GLU A 35 -17.16 15.61 -7.55
CA GLU A 35 -17.00 15.34 -8.98
C GLU A 35 -15.85 16.12 -9.62
N THR A 36 -15.52 17.28 -9.06
CA THR A 36 -14.41 18.14 -9.51
C THR A 36 -13.06 17.73 -8.95
N ASP A 37 -13.02 16.81 -7.99
CA ASP A 37 -11.78 16.28 -7.44
C ASP A 37 -11.06 15.42 -8.48
N LYS A 38 -9.81 15.08 -8.16
CA LYS A 38 -8.96 14.26 -9.03
C LYS A 38 -8.49 13.01 -8.30
N VAL A 39 -8.40 11.92 -9.05
CA VAL A 39 -7.65 10.72 -8.68
C VAL A 39 -6.22 10.94 -9.15
N PHE A 40 -5.27 11.01 -8.21
CA PHE A 40 -3.84 11.08 -8.44
C PHE A 40 -3.23 9.69 -8.26
N ILE A 41 -2.43 9.27 -9.23
CA ILE A 41 -1.71 7.98 -9.20
C ILE A 41 -0.24 8.25 -9.41
N TYR A 42 0.56 7.87 -8.43
CA TYR A 42 1.98 8.19 -8.38
C TYR A 42 2.82 6.92 -8.23
N ASP A 43 3.71 6.67 -9.18
CA ASP A 43 4.75 5.65 -9.07
C ASP A 43 6.01 6.28 -8.49
N TYR A 44 6.31 5.99 -7.23
CA TYR A 44 7.46 6.58 -6.54
C TYR A 44 8.79 5.97 -6.98
N SER A 45 8.78 4.85 -7.70
CA SER A 45 10.01 4.23 -8.22
C SER A 45 10.51 4.90 -9.50
N THR A 46 9.60 5.50 -10.26
CA THR A 46 9.88 6.18 -11.54
C THR A 46 9.61 7.69 -11.51
N ASP A 47 9.10 8.21 -10.39
CA ASP A 47 8.63 9.60 -10.26
C ASP A 47 7.56 9.97 -11.30
N TYR A 48 6.77 8.98 -11.73
CA TYR A 48 5.72 9.15 -12.72
C TYR A 48 4.37 9.43 -12.04
N LEU A 49 3.68 10.49 -12.45
CA LEU A 49 2.41 10.94 -11.88
C LEU A 49 1.41 11.16 -13.01
N VAL A 50 0.21 10.60 -12.85
CA VAL A 50 -0.96 10.93 -13.68
C VAL A 50 -2.14 11.33 -12.81
N SER A 51 -3.07 12.07 -13.38
CA SER A 51 -4.30 12.44 -12.68
C SER A 51 -5.51 12.43 -13.60
N PHE A 52 -6.66 12.04 -13.06
CA PHE A 52 -7.94 12.00 -13.76
C PHE A 52 -9.01 12.71 -12.94
N THR A 53 -9.88 13.48 -13.59
CA THR A 53 -11.01 14.12 -12.89
C THR A 53 -12.05 13.06 -12.55
N VAL A 54 -12.55 13.06 -11.32
CA VAL A 54 -13.51 12.07 -10.80
C VAL A 54 -14.72 11.94 -11.71
N LYS A 55 -15.30 13.06 -12.18
CA LYS A 55 -16.45 13.09 -13.11
C LYS A 55 -16.26 12.31 -14.41
N ASN A 56 -15.01 12.10 -14.84
CA ASN A 56 -14.69 11.41 -16.09
C ASN A 56 -14.45 9.91 -15.91
N LEU A 57 -14.55 9.39 -14.67
CA LEU A 57 -14.31 7.98 -14.35
C LEU A 57 -15.61 7.30 -13.92
N ASN A 58 -15.79 6.06 -14.36
CA ASN A 58 -16.87 5.21 -13.86
C ASN A 58 -16.61 4.83 -12.39
N ALA A 59 -17.60 5.05 -11.53
CA ALA A 59 -17.60 4.45 -10.20
C ALA A 59 -17.96 2.97 -10.35
N VAL A 60 -17.20 2.08 -9.72
CA VAL A 60 -17.35 0.64 -9.89
C VAL A 60 -17.21 -0.10 -8.57
N ALA A 61 -17.83 -1.28 -8.50
CA ALA A 61 -17.55 -2.29 -7.50
C ALA A 61 -16.99 -3.53 -8.20
N CYS A 62 -15.78 -3.95 -7.83
CA CYS A 62 -15.15 -5.17 -8.35
C CYS A 62 -14.82 -6.12 -7.20
N LEU A 63 -14.81 -7.42 -7.47
CA LEU A 63 -14.40 -8.39 -6.46
C LEU A 63 -12.97 -8.12 -5.99
N ASN A 64 -12.78 -8.22 -4.67
CA ASN A 64 -11.46 -8.15 -4.07
C ASN A 64 -10.66 -9.43 -4.40
N VAL A 65 -9.35 -9.38 -4.19
CA VAL A 65 -8.43 -10.49 -4.54
C VAL A 65 -8.66 -11.78 -3.73
N HIS A 66 -9.47 -11.74 -2.68
CA HIS A 66 -9.80 -12.88 -1.82
C HIS A 66 -11.13 -13.54 -2.19
N ALA A 67 -11.97 -12.88 -2.98
CA ALA A 67 -13.22 -13.47 -3.46
C ALA A 67 -12.93 -14.44 -4.61
N SER A 68 -13.42 -15.66 -4.49
CA SER A 68 -13.32 -16.68 -5.53
C SER A 68 -14.65 -16.89 -6.21
N SER A 69 -14.63 -17.42 -7.43
CA SER A 69 -15.85 -17.78 -8.14
C SER A 69 -16.75 -18.78 -7.37
N LYS A 70 -16.20 -19.52 -6.40
CA LYS A 70 -16.99 -20.46 -5.58
C LYS A 70 -17.84 -19.76 -4.52
N ASP A 71 -17.55 -18.50 -4.22
CA ASP A 71 -18.23 -17.72 -3.18
C ASP A 71 -19.54 -17.07 -3.68
N TRP A 72 -19.98 -17.42 -4.89
CA TRP A 72 -21.25 -17.00 -5.45
C TRP A 72 -22.44 -17.58 -4.64
N PRO A 73 -23.46 -16.77 -4.26
CA PRO A 73 -23.60 -15.33 -4.53
C PRO A 73 -22.71 -14.46 -3.62
N TYR A 74 -22.01 -13.51 -4.25
CA TYR A 74 -21.08 -12.61 -3.56
C TYR A 74 -21.81 -11.68 -2.59
N ARG A 75 -21.18 -11.43 -1.44
CA ARG A 75 -21.64 -10.51 -0.38
C ARG A 75 -21.02 -9.13 -0.59
N GLN A 76 -21.57 -8.10 0.06
CA GLN A 76 -21.06 -6.74 -0.06
C GLN A 76 -19.58 -6.60 0.35
N GLY A 77 -19.13 -7.35 1.37
CA GLY A 77 -17.74 -7.35 1.83
C GLY A 77 -16.74 -7.95 0.83
N ASP A 78 -17.23 -8.65 -0.18
CA ASP A 78 -16.38 -9.26 -1.22
C ASP A 78 -15.94 -8.23 -2.27
N TYR A 79 -16.47 -7.01 -2.24
CA TYR A 79 -16.19 -5.97 -3.22
C TYR A 79 -15.23 -4.90 -2.71
N GLN A 80 -14.35 -4.47 -3.60
CA GLN A 80 -13.66 -3.19 -3.54
C GLN A 80 -14.42 -2.17 -4.39
N ILE A 81 -14.62 -0.97 -3.84
CA ILE A 81 -15.38 0.10 -4.48
C ILE A 81 -14.43 1.27 -4.76
N GLY A 82 -14.48 1.80 -5.97
CA GLY A 82 -13.62 2.91 -6.39
C GLY A 82 -13.93 3.38 -7.80
N PHE A 83 -12.91 3.89 -8.49
CA PHE A 83 -13.02 4.40 -9.86
C PHE A 83 -12.23 3.53 -10.82
N ALA A 84 -12.85 3.18 -11.94
CA ALA A 84 -12.21 2.41 -13.00
C ALA A 84 -11.28 3.30 -13.84
N ILE A 85 -10.08 2.80 -14.12
CA ILE A 85 -9.09 3.49 -14.94
C ILE A 85 -8.61 2.54 -16.03
N ASP A 86 -8.67 2.99 -17.28
CA ASP A 86 -8.15 2.21 -18.40
C ASP A 86 -6.63 2.09 -18.29
N LYS A 87 -6.13 0.85 -18.25
CA LYS A 87 -4.71 0.53 -18.18
C LYS A 87 -3.91 1.17 -19.34
N LYS A 88 -4.53 1.43 -20.50
CA LYS A 88 -3.89 2.14 -21.63
C LYS A 88 -3.49 3.58 -21.27
N LEU A 89 -4.13 4.18 -20.27
CA LEU A 89 -3.78 5.52 -19.75
C LEU A 89 -2.62 5.46 -18.73
N LEU A 90 -2.17 4.27 -18.36
CA LEU A 90 -1.12 4.02 -17.36
C LEU A 90 0.18 3.49 -17.99
N LYS A 91 0.45 3.79 -19.27
CA LYS A 91 1.65 3.28 -19.98
C LYS A 91 3.00 3.68 -19.38
N GLY A 92 3.06 4.77 -18.60
CA GLY A 92 4.29 5.21 -17.93
C GLY A 92 4.64 4.42 -16.66
N PHE A 93 3.73 3.59 -16.17
CA PHE A 93 3.96 2.74 -14.99
C PHE A 93 4.70 1.48 -15.40
N ARG A 94 5.88 1.26 -14.82
CA ARG A 94 6.76 0.12 -15.20
C ARG A 94 6.36 -1.19 -14.53
N ASP A 95 5.80 -1.12 -13.34
CA ASP A 95 5.37 -2.29 -12.60
C ASP A 95 3.95 -2.72 -13.01
N LYS A 96 3.84 -3.93 -13.56
CA LYS A 96 2.55 -4.53 -13.96
C LYS A 96 1.60 -4.72 -12.77
N TYR A 97 2.13 -4.84 -11.57
CA TYR A 97 1.39 -5.06 -10.33
C TYR A 97 1.19 -3.79 -9.50
N PHE A 98 1.73 -2.65 -9.95
CA PHE A 98 1.59 -1.36 -9.27
C PHE A 98 2.08 -1.37 -7.80
N SER A 99 3.06 -2.21 -7.46
CA SER A 99 3.59 -2.38 -6.10
C SER A 99 4.27 -1.13 -5.55
N ASN A 100 4.77 -0.26 -6.45
CA ASN A 100 5.36 1.04 -6.10
C ASN A 100 4.41 2.22 -6.34
N THR A 101 3.10 1.97 -6.39
CA THR A 101 2.11 2.99 -6.72
C THR A 101 1.33 3.44 -5.49
N LEU A 102 1.18 4.75 -5.34
CA LEU A 102 0.30 5.38 -4.37
C LEU A 102 -0.88 6.02 -5.10
N VAL A 103 -2.05 5.95 -4.48
CA VAL A 103 -3.28 6.56 -5.01
C VAL A 103 -3.86 7.50 -3.97
N TYR A 104 -4.28 8.68 -4.42
CA TYR A 104 -5.00 9.65 -3.60
C TYR A 104 -6.14 10.26 -4.39
N ILE A 105 -7.26 10.55 -3.72
CA ILE A 105 -8.41 11.22 -4.33
C ILE A 105 -8.69 12.49 -3.56
N GLY A 106 -8.68 13.63 -4.24
CA GLY A 106 -8.97 14.91 -3.62
C GLY A 106 -8.73 16.09 -4.56
N LYS A 107 -8.78 17.30 -3.99
CA LYS A 107 -8.70 18.56 -4.75
C LYS A 107 -7.32 18.82 -5.34
N GLN A 108 -6.27 18.43 -4.63
CA GLN A 108 -4.87 18.75 -4.98
C GLN A 108 -3.98 17.51 -4.87
N ASN A 109 -2.87 17.53 -5.61
CA ASN A 109 -1.88 16.46 -5.60
C ASN A 109 -1.14 16.44 -4.24
N PRO A 110 -1.15 15.33 -3.48
CA PRO A 110 -0.41 15.23 -2.23
C PRO A 110 1.05 14.79 -2.44
N PHE A 111 1.40 14.33 -3.66
CA PHE A 111 2.69 13.69 -3.92
C PHE A 111 3.75 14.72 -4.32
N ASN A 112 4.86 14.70 -3.58
CA ASN A 112 6.03 15.51 -3.86
C ASN A 112 6.96 14.80 -4.86
N LYS A 113 6.83 15.15 -6.13
CA LYS A 113 7.71 14.64 -7.20
C LYS A 113 9.17 15.01 -6.99
N GLY A 114 10.08 14.15 -7.41
CA GLY A 114 11.53 14.37 -7.44
C GLY A 114 12.21 14.45 -6.06
N LYS A 115 11.47 14.31 -4.96
CA LYS A 115 12.02 14.38 -3.59
C LYS A 115 12.30 13.02 -2.96
N MET A 116 11.93 11.93 -3.63
CA MET A 116 12.22 10.58 -3.15
C MET A 116 13.71 10.29 -3.21
N LYS A 117 14.30 9.99 -2.05
CA LYS A 117 15.71 9.59 -1.94
C LYS A 117 15.79 8.13 -1.55
N ARG A 118 16.60 7.37 -2.29
CA ARG A 118 16.87 5.97 -1.94
C ARG A 118 17.69 5.92 -0.66
N ILE A 119 17.24 5.13 0.31
CA ILE A 119 18.03 4.80 1.50
C ILE A 119 19.04 3.72 1.12
N LEU A 120 20.32 4.03 1.32
CA LEU A 120 21.43 3.08 1.16
C LEU A 120 21.89 2.65 2.56
N TRP A 121 21.35 1.53 3.02
CA TRP A 121 21.70 0.94 4.31
C TRP A 121 23.15 0.44 4.29
N LYS A 122 24.00 1.00 5.17
CA LYS A 122 25.36 0.52 5.39
C LYS A 122 25.34 -0.56 6.46
N LYS A 123 25.82 -1.76 6.15
CA LYS A 123 26.00 -2.82 7.15
C LYS A 123 26.96 -2.35 8.25
N ILE A 124 26.65 -2.65 9.51
CA ILE A 124 27.48 -2.35 10.68
C ILE A 124 27.65 -3.58 11.56
N ASP A 125 28.67 -3.59 12.40
CA ASP A 125 28.84 -4.63 13.41
C ASP A 125 27.78 -4.51 14.50
N LEU A 126 27.39 -5.64 15.09
CA LEU A 126 26.43 -5.68 16.19
C LEU A 126 26.88 -4.85 17.39
N LYS A 127 28.21 -4.72 17.60
CA LYS A 127 28.81 -3.90 18.66
C LYS A 127 28.54 -2.40 18.49
N GLU A 128 28.28 -1.95 17.26
CA GLU A 128 27.92 -0.56 16.94
C GLU A 128 26.40 -0.32 17.00
N PHE A 129 25.59 -1.39 17.08
CA PHE A 129 24.15 -1.24 17.17
C PHE A 129 23.75 -0.68 18.55
N PRO A 130 22.85 0.32 18.61
CA PRO A 130 22.46 0.94 19.87
C PRO A 130 21.92 -0.08 20.88
N ASN A 131 22.49 -0.08 22.09
CA ASN A 131 22.05 -0.93 23.20
C ASN A 131 20.77 -0.38 23.87
N ILE A 132 19.74 -0.18 23.06
CA ILE A 132 18.42 0.23 23.50
C ILE A 132 17.61 -1.04 23.67
N LYS A 133 17.10 -1.29 24.89
CA LYS A 133 16.27 -2.47 25.15
C LYS A 133 14.92 -2.34 24.46
N MET A 134 14.44 -3.47 23.93
CA MET A 134 13.08 -3.55 23.42
C MET A 134 12.10 -3.59 24.60
N LYS A 135 10.91 -3.00 24.44
CA LYS A 135 9.89 -3.05 25.48
C LYS A 135 9.42 -4.51 25.72
N PRO A 136 9.14 -4.93 26.97
CA PRO A 136 8.82 -6.32 27.29
C PRO A 136 7.70 -6.94 26.45
N GLU A 137 6.66 -6.16 26.14
CA GLU A 137 5.51 -6.57 25.34
C GLU A 137 5.88 -6.94 23.89
N HIS A 138 6.96 -6.36 23.35
CA HIS A 138 7.46 -6.73 22.03
C HIS A 138 8.43 -7.93 22.11
N VAL A 139 9.15 -8.09 23.22
CA VAL A 139 10.07 -9.23 23.41
C VAL A 139 9.30 -10.55 23.39
N SER A 140 8.11 -10.60 24.01
CA SER A 140 7.28 -11.81 24.04
C SER A 140 6.82 -12.25 22.64
N ILE A 141 6.54 -11.31 21.74
CA ILE A 141 6.15 -11.56 20.34
C ILE A 141 7.25 -12.31 19.59
N PHE A 142 8.52 -12.04 19.93
CA PHE A 142 9.69 -12.61 19.28
C PHE A 142 10.29 -13.82 20.01
N LYS A 143 9.52 -14.49 20.88
CA LYS A 143 9.96 -15.75 21.48
C LYS A 143 10.25 -16.80 20.38
N GLY A 144 11.46 -17.35 20.38
CA GLY A 144 11.92 -18.31 19.37
C GLY A 144 12.43 -17.68 18.07
N TYR A 145 12.62 -16.36 18.04
CA TYR A 145 13.32 -15.66 16.96
C TYR A 145 14.78 -15.38 17.37
N THR A 146 15.62 -15.11 16.39
CA THR A 146 17.02 -14.68 16.60
C THR A 146 17.27 -13.32 15.96
N PHE A 147 18.26 -12.59 16.46
CA PHE A 147 18.66 -11.31 15.88
C PHE A 147 19.76 -11.51 14.84
N GLY A 148 19.60 -10.87 13.68
CA GLY A 148 20.46 -11.01 12.52
C GLY A 148 21.33 -9.78 12.26
N GLN A 149 21.55 -9.50 10.98
CA GLN A 149 22.43 -8.43 10.53
C GLN A 149 21.91 -7.05 10.93
N THR A 150 22.86 -6.14 11.12
CA THR A 150 22.61 -4.76 11.52
C THR A 150 23.07 -3.77 10.45
N TYR A 151 22.32 -2.68 10.32
CA TYR A 151 22.56 -1.65 9.31
C TYR A 151 22.35 -0.27 9.91
N GLN A 152 22.99 0.74 9.31
CA GLN A 152 22.79 2.14 9.63
C GLN A 152 22.54 2.99 8.37
N PHE A 153 21.87 4.11 8.59
CA PHE A 153 21.70 5.20 7.63
C PHE A 153 21.61 6.52 8.39
N GLU A 154 22.08 7.61 7.82
CA GLU A 154 22.01 8.93 8.45
C GLU A 154 21.44 9.94 7.47
N SER A 155 20.47 10.73 7.92
CA SER A 155 19.83 11.79 7.14
C SER A 155 19.18 12.80 8.06
N GLU A 156 19.25 14.08 7.70
CA GLU A 156 18.49 15.17 8.34
C GLU A 156 18.67 15.23 9.87
N GLY A 157 19.88 14.93 10.36
CA GLY A 157 20.21 14.96 11.79
C GLY A 157 19.69 13.76 12.60
N LEU A 158 19.21 12.72 11.93
CA LEU A 158 18.83 11.44 12.52
C LEU A 158 19.75 10.33 12.03
N LYS A 159 20.17 9.47 12.96
CA LYS A 159 20.80 8.20 12.69
C LYS A 159 19.79 7.08 12.88
N TYR A 160 19.56 6.34 11.81
CA TYR A 160 18.67 5.20 11.76
C TYR A 160 19.48 3.92 11.89
N HIS A 161 19.02 3.01 12.72
CA HIS A 161 19.60 1.68 12.89
C HIS A 161 18.54 0.64 12.62
N VAL A 162 18.89 -0.38 11.83
CA VAL A 162 18.01 -1.50 11.52
C VAL A 162 18.69 -2.80 11.95
N GLN A 163 17.92 -3.68 12.59
CA GLN A 163 18.35 -5.04 12.92
C GLN A 163 17.34 -6.03 12.37
N ASP A 164 17.82 -7.02 11.62
CA ASP A 164 16.98 -8.13 11.15
C ASP A 164 16.55 -9.01 12.34
N ILE A 165 15.32 -9.50 12.31
CA ILE A 165 14.78 -10.48 13.25
C ILE A 165 14.35 -11.70 12.44
N LEU A 166 14.95 -12.84 12.79
CA LEU A 166 14.95 -14.06 12.00
C LEU A 166 14.11 -15.15 12.67
N LYS A 167 13.44 -15.97 11.86
CA LYS A 167 12.89 -17.27 12.28
C LYS A 167 13.23 -18.30 11.22
N SER A 168 13.80 -19.42 11.64
CA SER A 168 14.30 -20.46 10.72
C SER A 168 15.22 -19.88 9.63
N ASN A 169 16.12 -18.96 10.01
CA ASN A 169 17.06 -18.24 9.14
C ASN A 169 16.44 -17.31 8.07
N GLU A 170 15.14 -17.07 8.10
CA GLU A 170 14.47 -16.10 7.22
C GLU A 170 14.17 -14.80 7.96
N VAL A 171 14.39 -13.66 7.30
CA VAL A 171 13.99 -12.34 7.83
C VAL A 171 12.47 -12.26 7.85
N LYS A 172 11.90 -12.22 9.06
CA LYS A 172 10.45 -12.08 9.25
C LYS A 172 10.05 -10.66 9.59
N CYS A 173 10.92 -9.93 10.28
CA CYS A 173 10.71 -8.52 10.55
C CYS A 173 12.05 -7.81 10.77
N ARG A 174 11.99 -6.48 10.88
CA ARG A 174 13.13 -5.61 11.13
C ARG A 174 12.80 -4.66 12.26
N ARG A 175 13.70 -4.57 13.23
CA ARG A 175 13.65 -3.54 14.26
C ARG A 175 14.28 -2.27 13.71
N LEU A 176 13.54 -1.17 13.70
CA LEU A 176 14.04 0.16 13.37
C LEU A 176 14.23 0.96 14.66
N LEU A 177 15.34 1.68 14.77
CA LEU A 177 15.58 2.71 15.76
C LEU A 177 15.95 4.01 15.04
N ALA A 178 15.32 5.12 15.41
CA ALA A 178 15.68 6.45 14.94
C ALA A 178 16.19 7.27 16.12
N ILE A 179 17.44 7.75 16.02
CA ILE A 179 18.14 8.43 17.11
C ILE A 179 18.62 9.79 16.64
N LYS A 180 18.44 10.84 17.44
CA LYS A 180 19.00 12.17 17.13
C LYS A 180 20.52 12.11 17.10
N SER A 181 21.13 12.53 15.99
CA SER A 181 22.59 12.46 15.82
C SER A 181 23.35 13.24 16.89
N LYS A 182 22.80 14.39 17.32
CA LYS A 182 23.42 15.28 18.32
C LYS A 182 23.20 14.83 19.77
N THR A 183 21.94 14.67 20.19
CA THR A 183 21.60 14.42 21.60
C THR A 183 21.62 12.95 21.97
N LYS A 184 21.62 12.05 20.98
CA LYS A 184 21.47 10.60 21.15
C LYS A 184 20.12 10.17 21.72
N ASP A 185 19.13 11.06 21.74
CA ASP A 185 17.77 10.71 22.15
C ASP A 185 17.11 9.78 21.13
N LEU A 186 16.45 8.75 21.64
CA LEU A 186 15.56 7.91 20.85
C LEU A 186 14.33 8.70 20.43
N VAL A 187 14.01 8.68 19.14
CA VAL A 187 12.81 9.26 18.55
C VAL A 187 11.76 8.18 18.29
N PHE A 188 12.19 7.02 17.81
CA PHE A 188 11.34 5.87 17.47
C PHE A 188 12.12 4.57 17.65
#